data_AF-A0AAJ5YPQ7-F1
#
_entry.id   AF-A0AAJ5YPQ7-F1
#
_cell.length_a   1.000
_cell.length_b   1.000
_cell.length_c   1.000
_cell.angle_alpha   90.00
_cell.angle_beta   90.00
_cell.angle_gamma   90.00
#
_symmetry.space_group_name_H-M   'P 1'
#
loop_
_entity.id
_entity.type
_entity.pdbx_description
1 polymer ?
#
loop_
_entity_poly.entity_id
_entity_poly.type
_entity_poly.pdbx_seq_one_letter_code
_entity_poly.pdbx_strand_id
1 'polypeptide(L)'
;MAKRMRGLVISRPILIGSTATPLTPAERLTAPPDHTHRWTVAVRSAATEPLATFQADDPDQDANQAIGTRLRDAEVDLHKAVGGKDDLSYFIKRVQFRLHDTYTQPTRTDQDVDRNPFSVTETGWGEFEIQIKIFFVPEAGEKPLTTVHHLKLHPWPSAPVGNTVAPAAASSEAPKPTNPAQENEAGLKVTAPLPPAVHSWQYDEIVFPEPLETFYEILIAHPPTPWPATCAQAFANESDYHAYRQARDAQEKTQPPHPVHTPTGHLFEALALEAQQAEADRIDLARANAVQQLDKKRTKLIETEKLLRDVRAEIRAINPSLAEPAVIT
;
A
#
# COMPACT_ATOMS: atom_id res chain seq x y z
N MET A 1 29.74 -10.93 -27.11
CA MET A 1 29.56 -9.77 -26.21
C MET A 1 28.12 -9.36 -26.31
N ALA A 2 27.39 -9.31 -25.19
CA ALA A 2 26.01 -8.83 -25.20
C ALA A 2 26.04 -7.29 -25.37
N LYS A 3 25.36 -6.78 -26.41
CA LYS A 3 25.31 -5.35 -26.74
C LYS A 3 24.23 -4.68 -25.89
N ARG A 4 24.56 -3.53 -25.26
CA ARG A 4 23.58 -2.67 -24.57
C ARG A 4 23.02 -1.61 -25.52
N MET A 5 21.73 -1.34 -25.39
CA MET A 5 21.00 -0.32 -26.15
C MET A 5 21.23 1.06 -25.56
N ARG A 6 22.31 1.73 -25.97
CA ARG A 6 22.73 3.03 -25.40
C ARG A 6 21.66 4.12 -25.58
N GLY A 7 21.47 4.94 -24.56
CA GLY A 7 20.50 6.05 -24.57
C GLY A 7 19.03 5.61 -24.60
N LEU A 8 18.74 4.32 -24.47
CA LEU A 8 17.38 3.79 -24.40
C LEU A 8 17.04 3.45 -22.95
N VAL A 9 15.84 3.83 -22.53
CA VAL A 9 15.27 3.47 -21.22
C VAL A 9 13.89 2.86 -21.47
N ILE A 10 13.59 1.76 -20.80
CA ILE A 10 12.30 1.07 -20.88
C ILE A 10 11.86 0.68 -19.47
N SER A 11 10.59 0.88 -19.13
CA SER A 11 10.05 0.54 -17.81
C SER A 11 8.96 -0.53 -17.88
N ARG A 12 8.73 -1.21 -16.76
CA ARG A 12 7.63 -2.17 -16.59
C ARG A 12 6.81 -1.85 -15.34
N PRO A 13 5.50 -1.61 -15.47
CA PRO A 13 4.66 -1.27 -14.34
C PRO A 13 4.31 -2.53 -13.54
N ILE A 14 4.42 -2.44 -12.22
CA ILE A 14 4.10 -3.52 -11.29
C ILE A 14 3.29 -2.99 -10.10
N LEU A 15 2.62 -3.92 -9.43
CA LEU A 15 2.01 -3.72 -8.12
C LEU A 15 2.72 -4.60 -7.10
N ILE A 16 3.08 -4.00 -5.98
CA ILE A 16 3.63 -4.68 -4.82
C ILE A 16 2.69 -4.42 -3.66
N GLY A 17 2.26 -5.47 -2.98
CA GLY A 17 1.32 -5.27 -1.89
C GLY A 17 0.80 -6.55 -1.29
N SER A 18 -0.23 -6.38 -0.48
CA SER A 18 -0.91 -7.47 0.20
C SER A 18 -2.42 -7.27 0.28
N THR A 19 -3.13 -8.38 0.30
CA THR A 19 -4.53 -8.47 0.70
C THR A 19 -4.64 -9.28 1.99
N ALA A 20 -5.48 -8.87 2.93
CA ALA A 20 -5.75 -9.61 4.16
C ALA A 20 -7.27 -9.76 4.41
N THR A 21 -7.68 -10.92 4.90
CA THR A 21 -9.06 -11.24 5.27
C THR A 21 -9.08 -11.92 6.65
N PRO A 22 -10.07 -11.64 7.52
CA PRO A 22 -10.25 -12.39 8.75
C PRO A 22 -10.42 -13.90 8.45
N LEU A 23 -9.86 -14.76 9.29
CA LEU A 23 -10.05 -16.21 9.13
C LEU A 23 -11.50 -16.60 9.40
N THR A 24 -12.07 -17.38 8.48
CA THR A 24 -13.39 -18.00 8.67
C THR A 24 -13.36 -19.02 9.82
N PRO A 25 -14.51 -19.36 10.43
CA PRO A 25 -14.56 -20.38 11.46
C PRO A 25 -13.95 -21.73 11.04
N ALA A 26 -14.10 -22.11 9.77
CA ALA A 26 -13.53 -23.34 9.22
C ALA A 26 -12.00 -23.28 9.12
N GLU A 27 -11.45 -22.16 8.65
CA GLU A 27 -10.00 -21.98 8.49
C GLU A 27 -9.29 -21.90 9.85
N ARG A 28 -9.95 -21.32 10.86
CA ARG A 28 -9.45 -21.29 12.26
C ARG A 28 -9.23 -22.67 12.85
N LEU A 29 -9.92 -23.72 12.36
CA LEU A 29 -9.71 -25.10 12.82
C LEU A 29 -8.38 -25.68 12.33
N THR A 30 -7.88 -25.19 11.20
CA THR A 30 -6.64 -25.67 10.56
C THR A 30 -5.45 -24.74 10.77
N ALA A 31 -5.70 -23.47 11.06
CA ALA A 31 -4.68 -22.48 11.32
C ALA A 31 -4.10 -22.62 12.75
N PRO A 32 -2.88 -22.11 12.99
CA PRO A 32 -2.34 -21.98 14.33
C PRO A 32 -3.30 -21.21 15.28
N PRO A 33 -3.38 -21.57 16.58
CA PRO A 33 -4.42 -21.06 17.48
C PRO A 33 -4.43 -19.53 17.70
N ASP A 34 -3.28 -18.88 17.53
CA ASP A 34 -3.09 -17.45 17.69
C ASP A 34 -3.35 -16.66 16.41
N HIS A 35 -3.49 -17.31 15.26
CA HIS A 35 -3.68 -16.66 13.98
C HIS A 35 -5.12 -16.13 13.83
N THR A 36 -5.25 -14.92 13.28
CA THR A 36 -6.55 -14.23 13.15
C THR A 36 -6.90 -13.89 11.71
N HIS A 37 -5.91 -13.77 10.83
CA HIS A 37 -6.06 -13.37 9.43
C HIS A 37 -5.38 -14.36 8.49
N ARG A 38 -5.96 -14.52 7.30
CA ARG A 38 -5.28 -15.00 6.10
C ARG A 38 -4.83 -13.79 5.31
N TRP A 39 -3.60 -13.79 4.84
CA TRP A 39 -3.06 -12.72 4.04
C TRP A 39 -2.25 -13.26 2.87
N THR A 40 -2.27 -12.52 1.76
CA THR A 40 -1.49 -12.82 0.56
C THR A 40 -0.66 -11.60 0.22
N VAL A 41 0.66 -11.75 0.18
CA VAL A 41 1.59 -10.75 -0.36
C VAL A 41 1.97 -11.14 -1.79
N ALA A 42 2.09 -10.17 -2.70
CA ALA A 42 2.40 -10.47 -4.09
C ALA A 42 3.13 -9.33 -4.82
N VAL A 43 3.82 -9.72 -5.89
CA VAL A 43 4.28 -8.83 -6.97
C VAL A 43 3.46 -9.18 -8.22
N ARG A 44 2.76 -8.21 -8.80
CA ARG A 44 1.80 -8.43 -9.89
C ARG A 44 1.97 -7.42 -11.01
N SER A 45 1.45 -7.74 -12.20
CA SER A 45 1.24 -6.70 -13.21
C SER A 45 0.33 -5.63 -12.65
N ALA A 46 0.63 -4.38 -12.99
CA ALA A 46 -0.22 -3.26 -12.66
C ALA A 46 -1.56 -3.26 -13.40
N ALA A 47 -1.60 -3.88 -14.58
CA ALA A 47 -2.86 -4.12 -15.27
C ALA A 47 -3.71 -5.10 -14.46
N THR A 48 -4.97 -4.72 -14.27
CA THR A 48 -5.96 -5.47 -13.50
C THR A 48 -7.13 -5.79 -14.42
N GLU A 49 -7.73 -6.97 -14.28
CA GLU A 49 -9.07 -7.18 -14.83
C GLU A 49 -10.07 -6.27 -14.11
N PRO A 50 -11.19 -5.87 -14.72
CA PRO A 50 -12.14 -4.97 -14.08
C PRO A 50 -12.49 -5.43 -12.66
N LEU A 51 -12.32 -4.53 -11.68
CA LEU A 51 -12.57 -4.84 -10.28
C LEU A 51 -14.05 -5.17 -10.11
N ALA A 52 -14.34 -6.35 -9.56
CA ALA A 52 -15.71 -6.74 -9.27
C ALA A 52 -16.29 -5.84 -8.17
N THR A 53 -17.58 -5.55 -8.27
CA THR A 53 -18.32 -4.80 -7.25
C THR A 53 -18.65 -5.70 -6.06
N PHE A 54 -18.30 -5.24 -4.86
CA PHE A 54 -18.78 -5.86 -3.64
C PHE A 54 -20.27 -5.56 -3.48
N GLN A 55 -21.13 -6.58 -3.52
CA GLN A 55 -22.45 -6.46 -2.92
C GLN A 55 -22.26 -6.53 -1.40
N ALA A 56 -22.58 -5.44 -0.70
CA ALA A 56 -22.74 -5.53 0.75
C ALA A 56 -23.92 -6.47 1.00
N ASP A 57 -23.70 -7.57 1.72
CA ASP A 57 -24.77 -8.47 2.13
C ASP A 57 -25.86 -7.66 2.85
N ASP A 58 -27.04 -7.60 2.23
CA ASP A 58 -28.25 -7.09 2.84
C ASP A 58 -28.72 -8.12 3.88
N PRO A 59 -28.69 -7.81 5.20
CA PRO A 59 -28.98 -8.80 6.24
C PRO A 59 -30.43 -9.31 6.22
N ASP A 60 -31.31 -8.73 5.41
CA ASP A 60 -32.75 -9.06 5.36
C ASP A 60 -33.14 -10.06 4.24
N GLN A 61 -32.20 -10.61 3.45
CA GLN A 61 -32.55 -11.48 2.30
C GLN A 61 -32.46 -13.00 2.53
N ASP A 62 -32.14 -13.47 3.75
CA ASP A 62 -31.83 -14.89 3.99
C ASP A 62 -33.01 -15.80 4.38
N ALA A 63 -34.26 -15.39 4.15
CA ALA A 63 -35.42 -16.21 4.53
C ALA A 63 -36.05 -17.03 3.40
N ASN A 64 -35.68 -16.86 2.12
CA ASN A 64 -36.45 -17.53 1.07
C ASN A 64 -35.69 -17.84 -0.23
N GLN A 65 -34.69 -18.71 -0.18
CA GLN A 65 -34.34 -19.54 -1.34
C GLN A 65 -33.63 -20.84 -0.93
N ALA A 66 -34.43 -21.90 -0.88
CA ALA A 66 -33.96 -23.27 -0.69
C ALA A 66 -33.57 -23.90 -2.03
N ILE A 67 -32.47 -24.66 -2.01
CA ILE A 67 -32.11 -25.78 -2.91
C ILE A 67 -31.49 -25.39 -4.27
N GLY A 68 -30.15 -25.47 -4.32
CA GLY A 68 -29.34 -25.38 -5.54
C GLY A 68 -27.86 -25.68 -5.30
N THR A 69 -27.54 -26.86 -4.77
CA THR A 69 -26.16 -27.34 -4.60
C THR A 69 -25.55 -27.74 -5.94
N ARG A 70 -24.93 -26.79 -6.64
CA ARG A 70 -23.87 -26.93 -7.68
C ARG A 70 -23.71 -25.55 -8.33
N LEU A 71 -22.49 -24.98 -8.34
CA LEU A 71 -22.12 -23.62 -8.82
C LEU A 71 -22.31 -22.45 -7.84
N ARG A 72 -21.55 -22.43 -6.74
CA ARG A 72 -21.15 -21.18 -6.05
C ARG A 72 -19.64 -20.92 -6.22
N ASP A 73 -19.07 -21.31 -7.37
CA ASP A 73 -17.65 -21.16 -7.70
C ASP A 73 -17.32 -19.82 -8.38
N ALA A 74 -18.07 -18.76 -8.06
CA ALA A 74 -17.75 -17.38 -8.49
C ALA A 74 -17.74 -16.41 -7.31
N GLU A 75 -17.45 -16.90 -6.09
CA GLU A 75 -17.02 -16.02 -5.01
C GLU A 75 -15.70 -15.38 -5.47
N VAL A 76 -15.73 -14.07 -5.74
CA VAL A 76 -14.56 -13.31 -6.21
C VAL A 76 -13.42 -13.55 -5.23
N ASP A 77 -12.34 -14.21 -5.69
CA ASP A 77 -11.16 -14.43 -4.86
C ASP A 77 -10.50 -13.07 -4.58
N LEU A 78 -10.77 -12.50 -3.40
CA LEU A 78 -10.31 -11.17 -3.00
C LEU A 78 -8.80 -11.07 -2.97
N HIS A 79 -8.12 -12.19 -2.74
CA HIS A 79 -6.67 -12.26 -2.77
C HIS A 79 -6.14 -12.15 -4.20
N LYS A 80 -6.96 -12.34 -5.24
CA LYS A 80 -6.62 -12.20 -6.67
C LYS A 80 -7.30 -11.03 -7.37
N ALA A 81 -8.17 -10.29 -6.68
CA ALA A 81 -8.93 -9.19 -7.28
C ALA A 81 -8.04 -8.04 -7.81
N VAL A 82 -6.87 -7.81 -7.23
CA VAL A 82 -5.98 -6.69 -7.59
C VAL A 82 -4.81 -7.16 -8.45
N GLY A 83 -4.61 -6.53 -9.61
CA GLY A 83 -3.45 -6.76 -10.49
C GLY A 83 -3.42 -8.11 -11.18
N GLY A 84 -2.33 -8.37 -11.89
CA GLY A 84 -2.00 -9.70 -12.39
C GLY A 84 -2.63 -10.08 -13.73
N LYS A 85 -3.10 -9.10 -14.52
CA LYS A 85 -3.60 -9.35 -15.87
C LYS A 85 -2.51 -9.78 -16.84
N ASP A 86 -1.33 -9.17 -16.76
CA ASP A 86 -0.17 -9.56 -17.57
C ASP A 86 0.73 -10.56 -16.82
N ASP A 87 1.35 -11.47 -17.58
CA ASP A 87 2.43 -12.33 -17.09
C ASP A 87 3.73 -11.52 -16.96
N LEU A 88 4.39 -11.57 -15.80
CA LEU A 88 5.67 -10.89 -15.57
C LEU A 88 6.89 -11.81 -15.74
N SER A 89 6.67 -13.11 -15.99
CA SER A 89 7.72 -14.14 -16.00
C SER A 89 8.76 -13.94 -17.11
N TYR A 90 8.43 -13.17 -18.15
CA TYR A 90 9.37 -12.85 -19.23
C TYR A 90 10.53 -11.94 -18.79
N PHE A 91 10.40 -11.22 -17.67
CA PHE A 91 11.47 -10.38 -17.12
C PHE A 91 11.78 -10.63 -15.65
N ILE A 92 10.83 -11.19 -14.89
CA ILE A 92 11.04 -11.64 -13.51
C ILE A 92 11.25 -13.14 -13.50
N LYS A 93 12.40 -13.58 -12.99
CA LYS A 93 12.74 -15.00 -12.86
C LYS A 93 12.12 -15.65 -11.63
N ARG A 94 12.14 -14.92 -10.50
CA ARG A 94 11.62 -15.38 -9.21
C ARG A 94 11.51 -14.22 -8.23
N VAL A 95 10.67 -14.38 -7.22
CA VAL A 95 10.52 -13.42 -6.13
C VAL A 95 10.70 -14.13 -4.80
N GLN A 96 11.53 -13.54 -3.95
CA GLN A 96 11.77 -14.01 -2.59
C GLN A 96 11.07 -13.07 -1.61
N PHE A 97 10.29 -13.65 -0.70
CA PHE A 97 9.61 -12.96 0.38
C PHE A 97 10.26 -13.38 1.69
N ARG A 98 10.87 -12.42 2.39
CA ARG A 98 11.37 -12.63 3.75
C ARG A 98 10.31 -12.15 4.74
N LEU A 99 9.66 -13.12 5.36
CA LEU A 99 8.68 -12.97 6.42
C LEU A 99 9.37 -12.73 7.77
N HIS A 100 8.56 -12.46 8.80
CA HIS A 100 9.03 -12.36 10.18
C HIS A 100 9.61 -13.70 10.68
N ASP A 101 10.60 -13.63 11.56
CA ASP A 101 11.37 -14.81 12.03
C ASP A 101 10.54 -15.82 12.84
N THR A 102 9.30 -15.49 13.20
CA THR A 102 8.35 -16.40 13.85
C THR A 102 7.79 -17.46 12.89
N TYR A 103 7.85 -17.24 11.58
CA TYR A 103 7.40 -18.22 10.60
C TYR A 103 8.44 -19.32 10.39
N THR A 104 7.96 -20.55 10.18
CA THR A 104 8.83 -21.63 9.71
C THR A 104 9.34 -21.28 8.32
N GLN A 105 10.67 -21.36 8.15
CA GLN A 105 11.35 -20.95 6.92
C GLN A 105 10.90 -19.54 6.48
N PRO A 106 11.32 -18.48 7.19
CA PRO A 106 10.82 -17.12 6.96
C PRO A 106 11.17 -16.60 5.56
N THR A 107 12.16 -17.19 4.89
CA THR A 107 12.46 -16.88 3.48
C THR A 107 11.69 -17.82 2.58
N ARG A 108 10.62 -17.34 1.95
CA ARG A 108 9.81 -18.07 0.97
C ARG A 108 10.20 -17.65 -0.44
N THR A 109 10.19 -18.61 -1.37
CA THR A 109 10.36 -18.36 -2.81
C THR A 109 9.09 -18.81 -3.53
N ASP A 110 8.72 -18.10 -4.59
CA ASP A 110 7.54 -18.37 -5.43
C ASP A 110 7.49 -19.78 -6.03
N GLN A 111 8.63 -20.47 -6.13
CA GLN A 111 8.71 -21.87 -6.60
C GLN A 111 8.08 -22.89 -5.65
N ASP A 112 7.84 -22.52 -4.39
CA ASP A 112 7.21 -23.39 -3.39
C ASP A 112 5.67 -23.24 -3.38
N VAL A 113 5.09 -22.36 -4.21
CA VAL A 113 3.67 -21.92 -4.13
C VAL A 113 2.92 -22.22 -5.44
N ASP A 114 2.09 -23.26 -5.38
CA ASP A 114 1.49 -23.99 -6.51
C ASP A 114 0.37 -23.27 -7.31
N ARG A 115 0.23 -21.91 -7.30
CA ARG A 115 -0.92 -21.32 -8.06
C ARG A 115 -0.94 -19.86 -8.50
N ASN A 116 0.11 -19.06 -8.36
CA ASN A 116 0.17 -17.76 -9.04
C ASN A 116 1.61 -17.23 -8.99
N PRO A 117 2.24 -16.89 -10.12
CA PRO A 117 3.64 -16.49 -10.11
C PRO A 117 3.82 -15.25 -9.20
N PHE A 118 4.79 -15.32 -8.30
CA PHE A 118 5.20 -14.23 -7.39
C PHE A 118 4.21 -13.83 -6.29
N SER A 119 3.57 -14.79 -5.63
CA SER A 119 2.77 -14.52 -4.42
C SER A 119 3.01 -15.55 -3.31
N VAL A 120 2.78 -15.15 -2.06
CA VAL A 120 2.82 -16.00 -0.87
C VAL A 120 1.56 -15.75 -0.06
N THR A 121 0.82 -16.82 0.23
CA THR A 121 -0.34 -16.80 1.12
C THR A 121 0.01 -17.49 2.41
N GLU A 122 -0.29 -16.84 3.52
CA GLU A 122 -0.01 -17.31 4.87
C GLU A 122 -1.12 -16.88 5.84
N THR A 123 -1.05 -17.38 7.06
CA THR A 123 -1.93 -16.96 8.15
C THR A 123 -1.12 -16.30 9.25
N GLY A 124 -1.71 -15.37 9.99
CA GLY A 124 -1.00 -14.68 11.08
C GLY A 124 -1.90 -13.76 11.90
N TRP A 125 -1.30 -13.09 12.88
CA TRP A 125 -2.00 -12.18 13.79
C TRP A 125 -1.46 -10.76 13.83
N GLY A 126 -0.20 -10.57 13.41
CA GLY A 126 0.53 -9.30 13.53
C GLY A 126 0.82 -8.66 12.18
N GLU A 127 0.94 -7.34 12.20
CA GLU A 127 1.44 -6.52 11.10
C GLU A 127 2.97 -6.42 11.22
N PHE A 128 3.70 -6.56 10.11
CA PHE A 128 5.16 -6.53 10.09
C PHE A 128 5.70 -6.17 8.70
N GLU A 129 6.98 -5.86 8.61
CA GLU A 129 7.66 -5.57 7.34
C GLU A 129 8.09 -6.86 6.64
N ILE A 130 7.64 -7.04 5.39
CA ILE A 130 8.05 -8.11 4.49
C ILE A 130 9.10 -7.54 3.54
N GLN A 131 10.31 -8.09 3.57
CA GLN A 131 11.33 -7.74 2.59
C GLN A 131 11.12 -8.58 1.33
N ILE A 132 10.89 -7.91 0.19
CA ILE A 132 10.59 -8.51 -1.10
C ILE A 132 11.80 -8.31 -2.01
N LYS A 133 12.32 -9.40 -2.56
CA LYS A 133 13.48 -9.39 -3.44
C LYS A 133 13.15 -10.03 -4.79
N ILE A 134 13.17 -9.20 -5.83
CA ILE A 134 12.81 -9.55 -7.20
C ILE A 134 14.10 -9.88 -7.95
N PHE A 135 14.18 -11.11 -8.49
CA PHE A 135 15.31 -11.55 -9.31
C PHE A 135 14.89 -11.52 -10.77
N PHE A 136 15.68 -10.86 -11.61
CA PHE A 136 15.41 -10.77 -13.04
C PHE A 136 15.89 -12.00 -13.80
N VAL A 137 15.36 -12.18 -15.00
CA VAL A 137 15.88 -13.15 -15.97
C VAL A 137 17.35 -12.84 -16.31
N PRO A 138 18.21 -13.84 -16.59
CA PRO A 138 19.62 -13.60 -16.89
C PRO A 138 19.85 -12.61 -18.03
N GLU A 139 18.96 -12.59 -19.01
CA GLU A 139 18.96 -11.72 -20.17
C GLU A 139 18.86 -10.25 -19.79
N ALA A 140 18.21 -9.91 -18.66
CA ALA A 140 18.13 -8.54 -18.18
C ALA A 140 19.52 -7.99 -17.82
N GLY A 141 20.42 -8.83 -17.32
CA GLY A 141 21.75 -8.42 -16.87
C GLY A 141 21.73 -7.43 -15.70
N GLU A 142 20.61 -7.37 -14.97
CA GLU A 142 20.40 -6.44 -13.85
C GLU A 142 20.49 -7.15 -12.49
N LYS A 143 20.90 -6.38 -11.47
CA LYS A 143 20.95 -6.87 -10.09
C LYS A 143 19.53 -7.04 -9.52
N PRO A 144 19.32 -7.97 -8.57
CA PRO A 144 18.01 -8.11 -7.93
C PRO A 144 17.54 -6.82 -7.27
N LEU A 145 16.28 -6.45 -7.49
CA LEU A 145 15.62 -5.33 -6.84
C LEU A 145 15.12 -5.75 -5.46
N THR A 146 15.33 -4.93 -4.43
CA THR A 146 14.85 -5.19 -3.07
C THR A 146 13.96 -4.04 -2.63
N THR A 147 12.76 -4.38 -2.14
CA THR A 147 11.78 -3.45 -1.61
C THR A 147 11.22 -4.00 -0.30
N VAL A 148 10.55 -3.16 0.48
CA VAL A 148 9.94 -3.52 1.77
C VAL A 148 8.47 -3.15 1.71
N HIS A 149 7.61 -4.09 2.07
CA HIS A 149 6.17 -3.90 2.16
C HIS A 149 5.71 -4.09 3.60
N HIS A 150 4.96 -3.13 4.14
CA HIS A 150 4.37 -3.27 5.48
C HIS A 150 3.03 -4.01 5.36
N LEU A 151 2.98 -5.23 5.90
CA LEU A 151 1.77 -6.06 5.89
C LEU A 151 0.67 -5.39 6.71
N LYS A 152 -0.48 -5.13 6.10
CA LYS A 152 -1.66 -4.57 6.76
C LYS A 152 -2.74 -5.62 6.95
N LEU A 153 -3.21 -5.82 8.18
CA LEU A 153 -4.27 -6.77 8.51
C LEU A 153 -5.59 -6.07 8.83
N HIS A 154 -5.52 -4.93 9.53
CA HIS A 154 -6.70 -4.22 10.00
C HIS A 154 -7.05 -3.05 9.07
N PRO A 155 -8.35 -2.70 8.96
CA PRO A 155 -8.76 -1.54 8.17
C PRO A 155 -8.03 -0.28 8.61
N TRP A 156 -7.76 0.59 7.64
CA TRP A 156 -7.22 1.91 7.92
C TRP A 156 -8.25 2.69 8.73
N PRO A 157 -7.83 3.46 9.77
CA PRO A 157 -8.76 4.31 10.48
C PRO A 157 -9.40 5.25 9.46
N SER A 158 -10.74 5.27 9.40
CA SER A 158 -11.45 6.17 8.50
C SER A 158 -11.20 7.60 8.98
N ALA A 159 -10.13 8.23 8.51
CA ALA A 159 -9.99 9.67 8.67
C ALA A 159 -11.18 10.32 7.95
N PRO A 160 -11.84 11.32 8.54
CA PRO A 160 -12.77 12.14 7.76
C PRO A 160 -12.01 12.67 6.55
N VAL A 161 -12.57 12.48 5.36
CA VAL A 161 -11.98 12.93 4.10
C VAL A 161 -11.83 14.45 4.18
N GLY A 162 -10.64 14.89 4.57
CA GLY A 162 -10.29 16.26 4.81
C GLY A 162 -8.77 16.32 4.80
N ASN A 163 -8.22 16.94 3.76
CA ASN A 163 -6.79 17.16 3.54
C ASN A 163 -5.99 17.32 4.84
N THR A 164 -5.22 16.30 5.26
CA THR A 164 -4.01 16.50 6.08
C THR A 164 -3.10 15.27 6.09
N VAL A 165 -1.88 15.50 5.60
CA VAL A 165 -0.56 15.10 6.12
C VAL A 165 -0.35 13.65 6.58
N ALA A 166 0.69 13.04 6.00
CA ALA A 166 1.33 11.78 6.38
C ALA A 166 1.38 11.54 7.91
N PRO A 167 1.15 10.30 8.38
CA PRO A 167 1.44 9.97 9.77
C PRO A 167 2.96 9.94 9.96
N ALA A 168 3.42 10.82 10.85
CA ALA A 168 4.79 10.91 11.29
C ALA A 168 5.22 9.64 12.07
N ALA A 169 6.51 9.37 11.94
CA ALA A 169 7.32 8.37 12.61
C ALA A 169 6.90 7.96 14.04
N ALA A 170 7.14 6.67 14.30
CA ALA A 170 7.07 5.99 15.59
C ALA A 170 7.68 6.80 16.75
N SER A 171 6.89 7.01 17.79
CA SER A 171 7.36 7.30 19.13
C SER A 171 6.96 6.14 20.04
N SER A 172 7.98 5.42 20.50
CA SER A 172 7.89 4.37 21.51
C SER A 172 7.51 4.96 22.87
N GLU A 173 6.38 4.57 23.43
CA GLU A 173 6.18 4.63 24.89
C GLU A 173 5.23 3.52 25.34
N ALA A 174 5.74 2.65 26.22
CA ALA A 174 5.03 1.51 26.77
C ALA A 174 4.33 1.89 28.09
N PRO A 175 3.14 1.36 28.41
CA PRO A 175 2.66 1.32 29.79
C PRO A 175 2.77 -0.10 30.38
N LYS A 176 3.30 -0.15 31.61
CA LYS A 176 3.40 -1.31 32.51
C LYS A 176 2.00 -1.75 33.02
N PRO A 177 1.86 -2.98 33.55
CA PRO A 177 0.57 -3.66 33.69
C PRO A 177 -0.13 -3.35 35.01
N THR A 178 -1.46 -3.41 35.02
CA THR A 178 -2.24 -3.59 36.25
C THR A 178 -3.49 -4.41 35.92
N ASN A 179 -3.71 -5.48 36.67
CA ASN A 179 -4.88 -6.37 36.63
C ASN A 179 -5.05 -6.93 38.07
N PRO A 180 -6.18 -7.58 38.44
CA PRO A 180 -7.55 -7.57 37.90
C PRO A 180 -8.65 -7.43 39.00
N ALA A 181 -9.91 -7.12 38.63
CA ALA A 181 -11.14 -7.75 39.19
C ALA A 181 -12.45 -7.06 38.77
N GLN A 182 -13.31 -7.88 38.14
CA GLN A 182 -14.79 -7.96 38.23
C GLN A 182 -15.71 -7.01 37.44
N GLU A 183 -16.20 -7.57 36.31
CA GLU A 183 -17.61 -7.82 35.92
C GLU A 183 -18.62 -6.67 35.90
N ASN A 184 -19.15 -6.37 34.70
CA ASN A 184 -20.56 -6.67 34.40
C ASN A 184 -20.87 -6.55 32.89
N GLU A 185 -21.75 -7.45 32.45
CA GLU A 185 -22.26 -7.65 31.10
C GLU A 185 -23.19 -6.52 30.58
N ALA A 186 -23.45 -6.62 29.27
CA ALA A 186 -24.52 -6.00 28.48
C ALA A 186 -24.27 -4.57 27.96
N GLY A 187 -23.96 -4.48 26.66
CA GLY A 187 -23.90 -3.22 25.93
C GLY A 187 -23.48 -3.42 24.48
N LEU A 188 -24.43 -3.85 23.66
CA LEU A 188 -24.43 -3.86 22.19
C LEU A 188 -23.54 -2.75 21.59
N LYS A 189 -22.40 -3.11 21.00
CA LYS A 189 -21.73 -2.27 19.99
C LYS A 189 -21.81 -2.99 18.66
N VAL A 190 -22.72 -2.48 17.85
CA VAL A 190 -22.89 -2.78 16.43
C VAL A 190 -21.52 -2.64 15.75
N THR A 191 -20.87 -3.77 15.50
CA THR A 191 -19.72 -3.85 14.62
C THR A 191 -20.26 -3.60 13.22
N ALA A 192 -19.98 -2.43 12.66
CA ALA A 192 -20.13 -2.21 11.23
C ALA A 192 -19.41 -3.37 10.51
N PRO A 193 -20.00 -3.97 9.45
CA PRO A 193 -19.34 -5.03 8.73
C PRO A 193 -17.98 -4.52 8.26
N LEU A 194 -16.91 -5.18 8.69
CA LEU A 194 -15.57 -4.89 8.22
C LEU A 194 -15.58 -5.04 6.70
N PRO A 195 -14.81 -4.21 5.95
CA PRO A 195 -14.61 -4.49 4.54
C PRO A 195 -14.11 -5.93 4.39
N PRO A 196 -14.64 -6.70 3.42
CA PRO A 196 -14.41 -8.14 3.36
C PRO A 196 -12.92 -8.48 3.21
N ALA A 197 -12.13 -7.55 2.66
CA ALA A 197 -10.68 -7.60 2.62
C ALA A 197 -10.04 -6.24 2.87
N VAL A 198 -8.85 -6.25 3.47
CA VAL A 198 -7.96 -5.10 3.58
C VAL A 198 -6.93 -5.17 2.46
N HIS A 199 -6.95 -4.18 1.57
CA HIS A 199 -6.03 -4.06 0.45
C HIS A 199 -4.98 -2.98 0.73
N SER A 200 -3.71 -3.34 0.66
CA SER A 200 -2.55 -2.44 0.81
C SER A 200 -1.61 -2.66 -0.37
N TRP A 201 -1.70 -1.81 -1.39
CA TRP A 201 -1.00 -1.95 -2.67
C TRP A 201 -0.27 -0.69 -3.05
N GLN A 202 0.91 -0.87 -3.62
CA GLN A 202 1.77 0.19 -4.13
C GLN A 202 2.06 -0.05 -5.60
N TYR A 203 1.84 0.99 -6.40
CA TYR A 203 2.32 1.06 -7.77
C TYR A 203 3.82 1.36 -7.80
N ASP A 204 4.55 0.65 -8.66
CA ASP A 204 5.96 0.90 -8.93
C ASP A 204 6.28 0.63 -10.41
N GLU A 205 7.37 1.21 -10.90
CA GLU A 205 7.89 0.98 -12.24
C GLU A 205 9.33 0.47 -12.20
N ILE A 206 9.55 -0.76 -12.69
CA ILE A 206 10.91 -1.28 -12.84
C ILE A 206 11.52 -0.67 -14.10
N VAL A 207 12.52 0.18 -13.90
CA VAL A 207 13.23 0.87 -14.99
C VAL A 207 14.49 0.09 -15.38
N PHE A 208 14.62 -0.20 -16.67
CA PHE A 208 15.79 -0.83 -17.28
C PHE A 208 16.55 0.20 -18.12
N PRO A 209 17.59 0.85 -17.57
CA PRO A 209 18.43 1.78 -18.32
C PRO A 209 19.41 1.01 -19.20
N GLU A 210 19.46 1.37 -20.48
CA GLU A 210 20.34 0.76 -21.48
C GLU A 210 20.29 -0.78 -21.46
N PRO A 211 19.11 -1.39 -21.69
CA PRO A 211 18.93 -2.83 -21.60
C PRO A 211 19.81 -3.57 -22.62
N LEU A 212 20.11 -4.83 -22.35
CA LEU A 212 20.73 -5.71 -23.33
C LEU A 212 19.81 -5.86 -24.55
N GLU A 213 20.37 -5.92 -25.76
CA GLU A 213 19.63 -6.00 -27.02
C GLU A 213 18.66 -7.19 -27.04
N THR A 214 19.12 -8.37 -26.60
CA THR A 214 18.29 -9.58 -26.47
C THR A 214 17.14 -9.39 -25.48
N PHE A 215 17.37 -8.66 -24.39
CA PHE A 215 16.33 -8.38 -23.41
C PHE A 215 15.35 -7.31 -23.90
N TYR A 216 15.84 -6.31 -24.61
CA TYR A 216 15.00 -5.31 -25.26
C TYR A 216 14.03 -5.95 -26.26
N GLU A 217 14.48 -6.92 -27.06
CA GLU A 217 13.61 -7.71 -27.94
C GLU A 217 12.52 -8.47 -27.16
N ILE A 218 12.89 -9.12 -26.04
CA ILE A 218 11.92 -9.77 -25.15
C ILE A 218 10.89 -8.76 -24.63
N LEU A 219 11.35 -7.57 -24.20
CA LEU A 219 10.47 -6.52 -23.70
C LEU A 219 9.52 -6.03 -24.79
N ILE A 220 9.99 -5.76 -26.02
CA ILE A 220 9.10 -5.31 -27.11
C ILE A 220 8.07 -6.37 -27.47
N ALA A 221 8.43 -7.65 -27.43
CA ALA A 221 7.52 -8.76 -27.70
C ALA A 221 6.40 -8.89 -26.65
N HIS A 222 6.58 -8.31 -25.46
CA HIS A 222 5.62 -8.30 -24.36
C HIS A 222 5.31 -6.85 -23.93
N PRO A 223 4.54 -6.11 -24.74
CA PRO A 223 4.12 -4.76 -24.36
C PRO A 223 3.20 -4.81 -23.14
N PRO A 224 3.32 -3.88 -22.18
CA PRO A 224 2.42 -3.84 -21.03
C PRO A 224 1.00 -3.50 -21.47
N THR A 225 0.00 -4.10 -20.81
CA THR A 225 -1.39 -3.73 -21.06
C THR A 225 -1.62 -2.28 -20.59
N PRO A 226 -2.18 -1.41 -21.45
CA PRO A 226 -2.46 -0.03 -21.08
C PRO A 226 -3.52 0.03 -19.98
N TRP A 227 -3.38 1.01 -19.10
CA TRP A 227 -4.38 1.27 -18.07
C TRP A 227 -5.68 1.82 -18.69
N PRO A 228 -6.84 1.57 -18.05
CA PRO A 228 -8.08 2.24 -18.41
C PRO A 228 -7.90 3.76 -18.42
N ALA A 229 -8.55 4.44 -19.38
CA ALA A 229 -8.39 5.88 -19.53
C ALA A 229 -9.05 6.64 -18.36
N THR A 230 -10.23 6.19 -17.96
CA THR A 230 -11.02 6.79 -16.87
C THR A 230 -11.16 5.83 -15.70
N CYS A 231 -11.36 6.35 -14.50
CA CYS A 231 -11.54 5.53 -13.29
C CYS A 231 -12.76 4.59 -13.38
N ALA A 232 -13.85 5.00 -14.05
CA ALA A 232 -15.06 4.17 -14.19
C ALA A 232 -14.80 2.84 -14.90
N GLN A 233 -13.96 2.86 -15.94
CA GLN A 233 -13.57 1.69 -16.74
C GLN A 233 -12.71 0.67 -15.97
N ALA A 234 -12.19 1.04 -14.79
CA ALA A 234 -11.46 0.12 -13.93
C ALA A 234 -12.40 -0.80 -13.12
N PHE A 235 -13.70 -0.53 -13.11
CA PHE A 235 -14.71 -1.30 -12.39
C PHE A 235 -15.56 -2.14 -13.35
N ALA A 236 -16.04 -3.29 -12.86
CA ALA A 236 -16.96 -4.14 -13.63
C ALA A 236 -18.29 -3.42 -13.95
N ASN A 237 -18.78 -2.60 -13.03
CA ASN A 237 -19.96 -1.75 -13.22
C ASN A 237 -19.57 -0.27 -13.15
N GLU A 238 -19.57 0.41 -14.29
CA GLU A 238 -19.26 1.84 -14.36
C GLU A 238 -20.27 2.71 -13.57
N SER A 239 -21.55 2.31 -13.53
CA SER A 239 -22.62 3.03 -12.82
C SER A 239 -22.32 3.23 -11.33
N ASP A 240 -21.74 2.21 -10.70
CA ASP A 240 -21.52 2.17 -9.25
C ASP A 240 -20.38 3.13 -8.89
N TYR A 241 -19.36 3.21 -9.75
CA TYR A 241 -18.31 4.21 -9.62
C TYR A 241 -18.85 5.64 -9.81
N HIS A 242 -19.74 5.86 -10.78
CA HIS A 242 -20.34 7.17 -11.00
C HIS A 242 -21.20 7.61 -9.81
N ALA A 243 -22.00 6.71 -9.23
CA ALA A 243 -22.78 6.98 -8.03
C ALA A 243 -21.88 7.35 -6.83
N TYR A 244 -20.81 6.59 -6.63
CA TYR A 244 -19.78 6.91 -5.63
C TYR A 244 -19.18 8.31 -5.83
N ARG A 245 -18.76 8.64 -7.07
CA ARG A 245 -18.13 9.93 -7.38
C ARG A 245 -19.08 11.11 -7.10
N GLN A 246 -20.36 10.97 -7.42
CA GLN A 246 -21.38 11.99 -7.11
C GLN A 246 -21.54 12.20 -5.61
N ALA A 247 -21.64 11.13 -4.82
CA ALA A 247 -21.75 11.20 -3.37
C ALA A 247 -20.48 11.83 -2.74
N ARG A 248 -19.29 11.48 -3.24
CA ARG A 248 -18.01 12.06 -2.79
C ARG A 248 -17.95 13.56 -3.06
N ASP A 249 -18.34 14.00 -4.25
CA ASP A 249 -18.33 15.42 -4.63
C ASP A 249 -19.37 16.23 -3.84
N ALA A 250 -20.45 15.59 -3.39
CA ALA A 250 -21.42 16.12 -2.42
C ALA A 250 -20.91 16.11 -0.96
N GLN A 251 -19.65 15.72 -0.72
CA GLN A 251 -19.02 15.59 0.61
C GLN A 251 -19.71 14.57 1.53
N GLU A 252 -20.44 13.60 0.96
CA GLU A 252 -21.00 12.50 1.72
C GLU A 252 -19.90 11.52 2.13
N LYS A 253 -20.05 10.90 3.31
CA LYS A 253 -19.10 9.90 3.78
C LYS A 253 -19.32 8.58 3.02
N THR A 254 -18.63 8.43 1.90
CA THR A 254 -18.73 7.26 1.01
C THR A 254 -17.35 6.63 0.72
N GLN A 255 -17.33 5.35 0.38
CA GLN A 255 -16.15 4.62 -0.08
C GLN A 255 -16.37 4.10 -1.50
N PRO A 256 -15.30 3.94 -2.30
CA PRO A 256 -15.41 3.39 -3.64
C PRO A 256 -15.89 1.93 -3.57
N PRO A 257 -16.51 1.41 -4.64
CA PRO A 257 -17.05 0.04 -4.66
C PRO A 257 -16.03 -1.05 -4.34
N HIS A 258 -14.73 -0.79 -4.54
CA HIS A 258 -13.63 -1.68 -4.18
C HIS A 258 -12.49 -0.85 -3.55
N PRO A 259 -12.45 -0.69 -2.21
CA PRO A 259 -11.50 0.21 -1.57
C PRO A 259 -10.08 -0.37 -1.53
N VAL A 260 -9.18 0.22 -2.31
CA VAL A 260 -7.73 -0.07 -2.29
C VAL A 260 -7.02 1.03 -1.54
N HIS A 261 -6.01 0.70 -0.74
CA HIS A 261 -5.19 1.69 -0.06
C HIS A 261 -3.72 1.55 -0.42
N THR A 262 -3.00 2.65 -0.41
CA THR A 262 -1.54 2.66 -0.42
C THR A 262 -1.00 2.12 0.92
N PRO A 263 0.29 1.73 1.00
CA PRO A 263 0.92 1.39 2.28
C PRO A 263 0.94 2.53 3.31
N THR A 264 0.65 3.77 2.90
CA THR A 264 0.51 4.93 3.80
C THR A 264 -0.93 5.13 4.29
N GLY A 265 -1.87 4.28 3.87
CA GLY A 265 -3.29 4.38 4.20
C GLY A 265 -4.07 5.37 3.35
N HIS A 266 -3.48 5.90 2.28
CA HIS A 266 -4.21 6.74 1.35
C HIS A 266 -5.13 5.89 0.46
N LEU A 267 -6.39 6.29 0.34
CA LEU A 267 -7.36 5.59 -0.50
C LEU A 267 -7.02 5.80 -1.98
N PHE A 268 -6.82 4.70 -2.70
CA PHE A 268 -6.56 4.67 -4.12
C PHE A 268 -7.85 4.29 -4.85
N GLU A 269 -8.46 5.25 -5.55
CA GLU A 269 -9.83 5.12 -6.08
C GLU A 269 -9.94 4.17 -7.27
N ALA A 270 -8.94 4.13 -8.17
CA ALA A 270 -8.92 3.28 -9.34
C ALA A 270 -7.51 3.15 -9.94
N LEU A 271 -7.18 2.00 -10.53
CA LEU A 271 -5.97 1.81 -11.33
C LEU A 271 -6.22 2.31 -12.77
N ALA A 272 -6.32 3.63 -12.95
CA ALA A 272 -6.61 4.29 -14.23
C ALA A 272 -5.70 5.50 -14.49
N LEU A 273 -5.56 5.89 -15.77
CA LEU A 273 -4.72 7.03 -16.17
C LEU A 273 -5.22 8.35 -15.55
N GLU A 274 -6.55 8.55 -15.51
CA GLU A 274 -7.17 9.68 -14.80
C GLU A 274 -6.74 9.74 -13.32
N ALA A 275 -6.76 8.61 -12.61
CA ALA A 275 -6.36 8.54 -11.21
C ALA A 275 -4.86 8.83 -11.03
N GLN A 276 -4.01 8.30 -11.91
CA GLN A 276 -2.57 8.55 -11.89
C GLN A 276 -2.25 10.03 -12.09
N GLN A 277 -2.94 10.69 -13.02
CA GLN A 277 -2.75 12.11 -13.27
C GLN A 277 -3.25 12.97 -12.10
N ALA A 278 -4.43 12.66 -11.55
CA ALA A 278 -4.96 13.33 -10.36
C ALA A 278 -4.01 13.20 -9.15
N GLU A 279 -3.38 12.04 -8.98
CA GLU A 279 -2.38 11.80 -7.95
C GLU A 279 -1.10 12.62 -8.17
N ALA A 280 -0.61 12.71 -9.41
CA ALA A 280 0.53 13.54 -9.76
C ALA A 280 0.27 15.02 -9.45
N ASP A 281 -0.88 15.54 -9.86
CA ASP A 281 -1.30 16.92 -9.59
C ASP A 281 -1.37 17.20 -8.09
N ARG A 282 -1.87 16.24 -7.31
CA ARG A 282 -1.94 16.34 -5.86
C ARG A 282 -0.55 16.37 -5.22
N ILE A 283 0.37 15.51 -5.66
CA ILE A 283 1.75 15.48 -5.17
C ILE A 283 2.45 16.80 -5.52
N ASP A 284 2.26 17.32 -6.72
CA ASP A 284 2.82 18.59 -7.15
C ASP A 284 2.32 19.76 -6.30
N LEU A 285 1.01 19.79 -6.00
CA LEU A 285 0.42 20.76 -5.08
C LEU A 285 0.98 20.62 -3.66
N ALA A 286 1.10 19.40 -3.15
CA ALA A 286 1.69 19.14 -1.83
C ALA A 286 3.15 19.59 -1.75
N ARG A 287 3.94 19.35 -2.80
CA ARG A 287 5.32 19.80 -2.93
C ARG A 287 5.40 21.33 -2.90
N ALA A 288 4.56 22.00 -3.69
CA ALA A 288 4.50 23.46 -3.70
C ALA A 288 4.17 24.03 -2.31
N ASN A 289 3.19 23.43 -1.62
CA ASN A 289 2.82 23.83 -0.26
C ASN A 289 3.96 23.59 0.75
N ALA A 290 4.67 22.47 0.65
CA ALA A 290 5.81 22.16 1.50
C ALA A 290 6.95 23.17 1.31
N VAL A 291 7.26 23.54 0.07
CA VAL A 291 8.26 24.58 -0.25
C VAL A 291 7.85 25.92 0.37
N GLN A 292 6.60 26.34 0.21
CA GLN A 292 6.11 27.57 0.83
C GLN A 292 6.21 27.55 2.36
N GLN A 293 5.93 26.41 3.00
CA GLN A 293 6.09 26.27 4.44
C GLN A 293 7.56 26.33 4.88
N LEU A 294 8.46 25.71 4.11
CA LEU A 294 9.90 25.77 4.36
C LEU A 294 10.41 27.22 4.25
N ASP A 295 9.98 27.96 3.24
CA ASP A 295 10.36 29.37 3.08
C ASP A 295 9.85 30.23 4.23
N LYS A 296 8.60 30.05 4.67
CA LYS A 296 8.06 30.75 5.85
C LYS A 296 8.86 30.45 7.11
N LYS A 297 9.20 29.17 7.34
CA LYS A 297 10.00 28.74 8.50
C LYS A 297 11.41 29.31 8.42
N ARG A 298 12.01 29.36 7.23
CA ARG A 298 13.33 29.95 6.99
C ARG A 298 13.34 31.43 7.32
N THR A 299 12.37 32.20 6.83
CA THR A 299 12.27 33.65 7.16
C THR A 299 12.12 33.88 8.65
N LYS A 300 11.23 33.12 9.29
CA LYS A 300 11.05 33.19 10.75
C LYS A 300 12.34 32.85 11.50
N LEU A 301 13.07 31.83 11.07
CA LEU A 301 14.35 31.45 11.67
C LEU A 301 15.37 32.59 11.58
N ILE A 302 15.53 33.19 10.39
CA ILE A 302 16.44 34.33 10.17
C ILE A 302 16.09 35.52 11.08
N GLU A 303 14.81 35.86 11.20
CA GLU A 303 14.34 36.93 12.09
C GLU A 303 14.65 36.63 13.55
N THR A 304 14.39 35.39 14.00
CA THR A 304 14.68 34.98 15.38
C THR A 304 16.18 34.95 15.69
N GLU A 305 17.02 34.51 14.75
CA GLU A 305 18.49 34.56 14.90
C GLU A 305 19.01 35.99 14.98
N LYS A 306 18.44 36.90 14.20
CA LYS A 306 18.80 38.33 14.28
C LYS A 306 18.44 38.91 15.65
N LEU A 307 17.21 38.68 16.11
CA LEU A 307 16.77 39.15 17.43
C LEU A 307 17.63 38.57 18.55
N LEU A 308 17.95 37.27 18.48
CA LEU A 308 18.80 36.59 19.46
C LEU A 308 20.22 37.14 19.45
N ARG A 309 20.77 37.49 18.28
CA ARG A 309 22.06 38.17 18.16
C ARG A 309 22.03 39.54 18.83
N ASP A 310 20.99 40.32 18.61
CA ASP A 310 20.84 41.67 19.16
C ASP A 310 20.71 41.63 20.70
N VAL A 311 19.86 40.74 21.24
CA VAL A 311 19.72 40.53 22.70
C VAL A 311 21.02 40.06 23.34
N ARG A 312 21.76 39.15 22.68
CA ARG A 312 23.09 38.71 23.17
C ARG A 312 24.10 39.87 23.19
N ALA A 313 24.06 40.76 22.20
CA ALA A 313 24.93 41.93 22.18
C ALA A 313 24.58 42.92 23.32
N GLU A 314 23.29 43.12 23.59
CA GLU A 314 22.82 43.97 24.69
C GLU A 314 23.22 43.40 26.06
N ILE A 315 23.02 42.11 26.29
CA ILE A 315 23.46 41.43 27.52
C ILE A 315 24.97 41.60 27.74
N ARG A 316 25.78 41.44 26.67
CA ARG A 316 27.23 41.64 26.72
C ARG A 316 27.61 43.08 27.08
N ALA A 317 26.87 44.05 26.58
CA ALA A 317 27.10 45.47 26.89
C ALA A 317 26.77 45.79 28.37
N ILE A 318 25.72 45.17 28.92
CA ILE A 318 25.27 45.40 30.30
C ILE A 318 26.14 44.63 31.32
N ASN A 319 26.58 43.42 30.97
CA ASN A 319 27.35 42.57 31.87
C ASN A 319 28.56 41.92 31.16
N PRO A 320 29.69 42.64 31.04
CA PRO A 320 30.85 42.16 30.29
C PRO A 320 31.55 40.94 30.92
N SER A 321 31.23 40.58 32.18
CA SER A 321 31.81 39.41 32.86
C SER A 321 31.05 38.10 32.61
N LEU A 322 29.90 38.14 31.94
CA LEU A 322 29.09 36.96 31.58
C LEU A 322 29.40 36.39 30.17
N ALA A 323 30.54 36.76 29.57
CA ALA A 323 30.93 36.19 28.28
C ALA A 323 31.21 34.67 28.42
N GLU A 324 30.31 33.83 27.90
CA GLU A 324 30.50 32.38 27.82
C GLU A 324 31.82 32.01 27.12
N PRO A 325 32.47 30.90 27.52
CA PRO A 325 33.73 30.46 26.96
C PRO A 325 33.60 30.12 25.48
N ALA A 326 34.65 30.41 24.71
CA ALA A 326 34.75 30.11 23.29
C ALA A 326 34.38 28.64 23.01
N VAL A 327 33.39 28.42 22.14
CA VAL A 327 33.10 27.11 21.57
C VAL A 327 34.36 26.66 20.82
N ILE A 328 35.03 25.64 21.38
CA ILE A 328 36.17 24.98 20.74
C ILE A 328 35.61 24.21 19.54
N THR A 329 36.17 24.54 18.37
CA THR A 329 36.00 23.86 17.06
C THR A 329 36.26 22.37 17.11
#